data_AF-A0A8H4XDI1-F1
#
_entry.id   AF-A0A8H4XDI1-F1
#
_cell.length_a   1.000
_cell.length_b   1.000
_cell.length_c   1.000
_cell.angle_alpha   90.00
_cell.angle_beta   90.00
_cell.angle_gamma   90.00
#
_symmetry.space_group_name_H-M   'P 1'
#
loop_
_entity.id
_entity.type
_entity.pdbx_description
1 polymer ?
#
loop_
_entity_poly.entity_id
_entity_poly.type
_entity_poly.pdbx_seq_one_letter_code
_entity_poly.pdbx_strand_id
1 'polypeptide(L)'
;MEVPQALLVSWDDESVIRTFGALLEEKFGYHATYVTLSAENAEMVLTESLHNSLSIHSDRINPFILYLHGDSSDNTAQSKLYLSDALVILDCKHQVLRTKRKTYPILEHDRAPGSTNILQILVVPKDAKQPRASFSDVLTGTLRKMVHSPGSKVIEVKSLKAEISGLSGLLYPSELYDMRDNQNDLELRVCAPKPGPSVTRNREEHSSVFVLPITWSKVESIEAEAELEELIKVFQEHFDFTIEDTVKIPNDAGASSFLKNRIDQQIIKTEAEKNGLLIVLYNGHANRENDDMYLAGDKKGVHTVNWTEFTHKFNIAHCDVVHVLDCCYSLSATKTSEVKDEQEEMIEAANSKTRDVQFFGRNESLTAGGRQQMVPAGEESSMMVFATVLREMATQQPTTISIWEWQQHIIDKVGELMKGNHQRYAEPHYKVNPIRDQGKIELRVKWKR
;
A
#
# COMPACT_ATOMS: atom_id res chain seq x y z
N MET A 1 3.20 1.91 -0.48
CA MET A 1 3.34 2.29 -1.90
C MET A 1 2.54 1.31 -2.70
N GLU A 2 1.68 1.79 -3.60
CA GLU A 2 1.15 0.99 -4.68
C GLU A 2 2.33 0.68 -5.62
N VAL A 3 2.89 -0.52 -5.54
CA VAL A 3 4.05 -0.93 -6.32
C VAL A 3 3.56 -1.90 -7.40
N PRO A 4 3.77 -1.62 -8.70
CA PRO A 4 3.41 -2.58 -9.73
C PRO A 4 4.19 -3.87 -9.49
N GLN A 5 3.53 -5.01 -9.72
CA GLN A 5 4.06 -6.31 -9.33
C GLN A 5 4.42 -7.09 -10.59
N ALA A 6 5.58 -7.71 -10.55
CA ALA A 6 6.02 -8.64 -11.58
C ALA A 6 6.28 -9.98 -10.91
N LEU A 7 5.59 -11.02 -11.36
CA LEU A 7 5.88 -12.40 -10.98
C LEU A 7 6.69 -13.05 -12.09
N LEU A 8 7.95 -13.35 -11.81
CA LEU A 8 8.87 -14.00 -12.75
C LEU A 8 9.10 -15.43 -12.29
N VAL A 9 8.72 -16.37 -13.14
CA VAL A 9 8.68 -17.80 -12.84
C VAL A 9 9.64 -18.52 -13.76
N SER A 10 10.50 -19.38 -13.20
CA SER A 10 11.43 -20.23 -13.95
C SER A 10 11.29 -21.69 -13.53
N TRP A 11 11.21 -22.61 -14.50
CA TRP A 11 11.29 -24.06 -14.24
C TRP A 11 12.73 -24.59 -14.21
N ASP A 12 13.69 -23.80 -14.70
CA ASP A 12 15.07 -24.24 -14.88
C ASP A 12 16.01 -23.51 -13.93
N ASP A 13 16.33 -22.24 -14.23
CA ASP A 13 17.28 -21.41 -13.49
C ASP A 13 16.72 -20.00 -13.30
N GLU A 14 16.75 -19.51 -12.07
CA GLU A 14 16.34 -18.15 -11.73
C GLU A 14 17.26 -17.09 -12.37
N SER A 15 18.53 -17.43 -12.64
CA SER A 15 19.51 -16.49 -13.20
C SER A 15 19.07 -15.89 -14.54
N VAL A 16 18.29 -16.65 -15.33
CA VAL A 16 17.78 -16.22 -16.64
C VAL A 16 16.77 -15.08 -16.51
N ILE A 17 15.97 -15.08 -15.45
CA ILE A 17 14.87 -14.12 -15.25
C ILE A 17 15.29 -12.91 -14.40
N ARG A 18 16.39 -13.01 -13.65
CA ARG A 18 16.92 -11.93 -12.80
C ARG A 18 17.28 -10.67 -13.57
N THR A 19 17.87 -10.81 -14.76
CA THR A 19 18.25 -9.65 -15.59
C THR A 19 17.02 -8.83 -16.00
N PHE A 20 15.93 -9.51 -16.38
CA PHE A 20 14.68 -8.85 -16.75
C PHE A 20 14.00 -8.22 -15.53
N GLY A 21 13.90 -8.95 -14.40
CA GLY A 21 13.33 -8.42 -13.17
C GLY A 21 14.06 -7.18 -12.66
N ALA A 22 15.40 -7.18 -12.67
CA ALA A 22 16.19 -6.01 -12.29
C ALA A 22 15.91 -4.78 -13.18
N LEU A 23 15.69 -4.98 -14.48
CA LEU A 23 15.30 -3.89 -15.38
C LEU A 23 13.90 -3.35 -15.04
N LEU A 24 12.94 -4.22 -14.73
CA LEU A 24 11.59 -3.82 -14.31
C LEU A 24 11.63 -2.99 -13.03
N GLU A 25 12.42 -3.41 -12.03
CA GLU A 25 12.61 -2.67 -10.78
C GLU A 25 13.29 -1.30 -11.03
N GLU A 26 14.36 -1.29 -11.83
CA GLU A 26 15.17 -0.10 -12.07
C GLU A 26 14.44 0.96 -12.90
N LYS A 27 13.81 0.54 -14.02
CA LYS A 27 13.29 1.45 -15.04
C LYS A 27 11.79 1.65 -14.97
N PHE A 28 11.05 0.71 -14.38
CA PHE A 28 9.59 0.72 -14.38
C PHE A 28 8.99 0.70 -12.95
N GLY A 29 9.84 0.64 -11.92
CA GLY A 29 9.43 0.74 -10.52
C GLY A 29 8.64 -0.48 -10.02
N TYR A 30 8.77 -1.63 -10.68
CA TYR A 30 8.14 -2.86 -10.23
C TYR A 30 8.78 -3.39 -8.94
N HIS A 31 8.03 -4.22 -8.22
CA HIS A 31 8.56 -5.20 -7.29
C HIS A 31 8.57 -6.56 -7.99
N ALA A 32 9.75 -7.10 -8.24
CA ALA A 32 9.91 -8.37 -8.92
C ALA A 32 9.95 -9.51 -7.90
N THR A 33 8.94 -10.37 -7.91
CA THR A 33 8.91 -11.63 -7.17
C THR A 33 9.43 -12.74 -8.08
N TYR A 34 10.47 -13.45 -7.61
CA TYR A 34 11.10 -14.54 -8.36
C TYR A 34 10.68 -15.88 -7.78
N VAL A 35 10.23 -16.80 -8.63
CA VAL A 35 9.79 -18.14 -8.24
C VAL A 35 10.48 -19.16 -9.11
N THR A 36 11.19 -20.10 -8.47
CA THR A 36 11.71 -21.29 -9.14
C THR A 36 10.78 -22.45 -8.84
N LEU A 37 10.19 -23.05 -9.88
CA LEU A 37 9.28 -24.19 -9.71
C LEU A 37 10.06 -25.49 -9.77
N SER A 38 9.95 -26.31 -8.73
CA SER A 38 10.32 -27.73 -8.78
C SER A 38 9.21 -28.53 -9.46
N ALA A 39 9.55 -29.69 -10.04
CA ALA A 39 8.56 -30.60 -10.62
C ALA A 39 7.48 -31.01 -9.60
N GLU A 40 7.86 -31.16 -8.33
CA GLU A 40 6.92 -31.41 -7.23
C GLU A 40 6.20 -30.11 -6.84
N ASN A 41 4.86 -30.12 -6.85
CA ASN A 41 3.98 -29.04 -6.41
C ASN A 41 4.06 -27.71 -7.19
N ALA A 42 4.59 -27.71 -8.42
CA ALA A 42 4.70 -26.52 -9.27
C ALA A 42 3.40 -25.68 -9.35
N GLU A 43 2.26 -26.35 -9.48
CA GLU A 43 0.93 -25.72 -9.58
C GLU A 43 0.53 -24.99 -8.30
N MET A 44 0.72 -25.61 -7.13
CA MET A 44 0.38 -25.02 -5.84
C MET A 44 1.25 -23.78 -5.58
N VAL A 45 2.57 -23.91 -5.80
CA VAL A 45 3.53 -22.81 -5.59
C VAL A 45 3.23 -21.65 -6.54
N LEU A 46 2.93 -21.93 -7.81
CA LEU A 46 2.57 -20.90 -8.78
C LEU A 46 1.26 -20.18 -8.37
N THR A 47 0.25 -20.93 -7.95
CA THR A 47 -1.06 -20.39 -7.56
C THR A 47 -0.94 -19.51 -6.33
N GLU A 48 -0.20 -19.95 -5.30
CA GLU A 48 0.04 -19.20 -4.08
C GLU A 48 0.86 -17.93 -4.35
N SER A 49 1.94 -18.05 -5.14
CA SER A 49 2.79 -16.90 -5.49
C SER A 49 2.03 -15.87 -6.31
N LEU A 50 1.18 -16.32 -7.22
CA LEU A 50 0.33 -15.45 -8.01
C LEU A 50 -0.73 -14.76 -7.14
N HIS A 51 -1.40 -15.51 -6.27
CA HIS A 51 -2.38 -14.94 -5.34
C HIS A 51 -1.75 -13.85 -4.46
N ASN A 52 -0.59 -14.15 -3.88
CA ASN A 52 0.16 -13.20 -3.07
C ASN A 52 0.54 -11.96 -3.88
N SER A 53 1.11 -12.14 -5.08
CA SER A 53 1.53 -11.04 -5.94
C SER A 53 0.36 -10.17 -6.41
N LEU A 54 -0.78 -10.77 -6.74
CA LEU A 54 -1.99 -10.03 -7.15
C LEU A 54 -2.63 -9.30 -5.98
N SER A 55 -2.61 -9.88 -4.76
CA SER A 55 -3.19 -9.25 -3.57
C SER A 55 -2.50 -7.93 -3.18
N ILE A 56 -1.23 -7.77 -3.60
CA ILE A 56 -0.42 -6.57 -3.36
C ILE A 56 -0.24 -5.71 -4.63
N HIS A 57 -0.76 -6.15 -5.78
CA HIS A 57 -0.61 -5.43 -7.04
C HIS A 57 -1.53 -4.20 -7.09
N SER A 58 -0.95 -3.06 -7.50
CA SER A 58 -1.72 -1.92 -7.96
C SER A 58 -1.64 -1.81 -9.47
N ASP A 59 -2.81 -1.83 -10.08
CA ASP A 59 -3.10 -1.69 -11.52
C ASP A 59 -2.88 -0.26 -12.04
N ARG A 60 -2.65 0.72 -11.16
CA ARG A 60 -2.76 2.15 -11.50
C ARG A 60 -1.59 2.75 -12.25
N ILE A 61 -0.42 2.12 -12.17
CA ILE A 61 0.82 2.70 -12.71
C ILE A 61 1.28 1.92 -13.93
N ASN A 62 1.18 0.61 -13.86
CA ASN A 62 1.79 -0.32 -14.78
C ASN A 62 1.03 -1.66 -14.67
N PRO A 63 0.82 -2.38 -15.78
CA PRO A 63 0.10 -3.66 -15.75
C PRO A 63 0.81 -4.70 -14.88
N PHE A 64 0.08 -5.69 -14.38
CA PHE A 64 0.71 -6.85 -13.76
C PHE A 64 1.57 -7.59 -14.80
N ILE A 65 2.82 -7.92 -14.45
CA ILE A 65 3.66 -8.72 -15.35
C ILE A 65 3.74 -10.15 -14.83
N LEU A 66 3.37 -11.11 -15.67
CA LEU A 66 3.65 -12.53 -15.44
C LEU A 66 4.64 -13.01 -16.50
N TYR A 67 5.85 -13.35 -16.11
CA TYR A 67 6.88 -13.89 -17.00
C TYR A 67 7.13 -15.36 -16.67
N LEU A 68 6.85 -16.26 -17.61
CA LEU A 68 7.00 -17.71 -17.44
C LEU A 68 8.13 -18.22 -18.33
N HIS A 69 9.20 -18.77 -17.74
CA HIS A 69 10.39 -19.27 -18.43
C HIS A 69 10.68 -20.74 -18.17
N GLY A 70 10.96 -21.51 -19.22
CA GLY A 70 11.32 -22.93 -19.12
C GLY A 70 10.11 -23.86 -19.28
N ASP A 71 10.37 -25.16 -19.30
CA ASP A 71 9.35 -26.16 -19.60
C ASP A 71 8.88 -26.90 -18.36
N SER A 72 7.56 -26.98 -18.17
CA SER A 72 6.99 -27.95 -17.25
C SER A 72 7.16 -29.35 -17.85
N SER A 73 7.83 -30.25 -17.13
CA SER A 73 7.96 -31.66 -17.52
C SER A 73 6.61 -32.38 -17.56
N ASP A 74 5.62 -31.87 -16.82
CA ASP A 74 4.29 -32.45 -16.72
C ASP A 74 3.26 -31.64 -17.51
N ASN A 75 2.48 -32.35 -18.33
CA ASN A 75 1.37 -31.88 -19.18
C ASN A 75 0.01 -31.84 -18.43
N THR A 76 0.00 -31.81 -17.10
CA THR A 76 -1.21 -31.96 -16.26
C THR A 76 -1.70 -30.71 -15.55
N ALA A 77 -0.94 -29.62 -15.47
CA ALA A 77 -1.37 -28.42 -14.72
C ALA A 77 -2.44 -27.63 -15.51
N GLN A 78 -3.68 -27.67 -15.02
CA GLN A 78 -4.86 -27.02 -15.63
C GLN A 78 -5.45 -25.92 -14.73
N SER A 79 -4.61 -25.06 -14.15
CA SER A 79 -5.10 -23.96 -13.33
C SER A 79 -5.73 -22.89 -14.22
N LYS A 80 -6.94 -22.46 -13.89
CA LYS A 80 -7.54 -21.26 -14.49
C LYS A 80 -6.97 -20.05 -13.78
N LEU A 81 -6.35 -19.15 -14.53
CA LEU A 81 -5.85 -17.89 -14.00
C LEU A 81 -6.76 -16.76 -14.45
N TYR A 82 -7.21 -15.95 -13.50
CA TYR A 82 -7.98 -14.73 -13.76
C TYR A 82 -7.04 -13.56 -13.57
N LEU A 83 -6.61 -12.95 -14.68
CA LEU A 83 -5.79 -11.74 -14.68
C LEU A 83 -6.57 -10.61 -15.34
N SER A 84 -6.45 -9.41 -14.78
CA SER A 84 -6.92 -8.14 -15.33
C SER A 84 -5.73 -7.19 -15.46
N ASP A 85 -5.69 -6.43 -16.56
CA ASP A 85 -4.66 -5.42 -16.82
C ASP A 85 -3.24 -5.98 -16.66
N ALA A 86 -3.01 -7.08 -17.37
CA ALA A 86 -1.80 -7.88 -17.23
C ALA A 86 -1.11 -8.12 -18.57
N LEU A 87 0.22 -8.04 -18.56
CA LEU A 87 1.09 -8.50 -19.62
C LEU A 87 1.64 -9.87 -19.24
N VAL A 88 1.25 -10.89 -20.00
CA VAL A 88 1.75 -12.26 -19.82
C VAL A 88 2.79 -12.57 -20.89
N ILE A 89 3.98 -12.96 -20.48
CA ILE A 89 5.10 -13.26 -21.35
C ILE A 89 5.44 -14.74 -21.20
N LEU A 90 5.33 -15.48 -22.30
CA LEU A 90 5.49 -16.93 -22.33
C LEU A 90 6.77 -17.30 -23.08
N ASP A 91 7.83 -17.57 -22.33
CA ASP A 91 9.14 -18.03 -22.80
C ASP A 91 9.33 -19.53 -22.50
N CYS A 92 8.46 -20.36 -23.06
CA CYS A 92 8.44 -21.81 -22.86
C CYS A 92 8.09 -22.55 -24.16
N LYS A 93 8.39 -23.86 -24.26
CA LYS A 93 8.17 -24.66 -25.48
C LYS A 93 6.69 -24.97 -25.75
N HIS A 94 5.77 -24.59 -24.87
CA HIS A 94 4.36 -24.94 -24.99
C HIS A 94 3.67 -24.08 -26.06
N GLN A 95 2.87 -24.72 -26.92
CA GLN A 95 2.05 -24.04 -27.93
C GLN A 95 0.97 -23.23 -27.21
N VAL A 96 1.07 -21.91 -27.28
CA VAL A 96 0.08 -21.05 -26.62
C VAL A 96 -1.25 -21.10 -27.35
N LEU A 97 -1.32 -21.37 -28.66
CA LEU A 97 -2.61 -21.46 -29.37
C LEU A 97 -2.64 -22.42 -30.58
N ARG A 98 -3.50 -23.45 -30.48
CA ARG A 98 -4.40 -23.86 -31.58
C ARG A 98 -5.73 -24.33 -31.01
N THR A 99 -6.73 -23.47 -31.13
CA THR A 99 -8.11 -23.76 -30.74
C THR A 99 -8.66 -24.95 -31.53
N LYS A 100 -8.97 -26.03 -30.81
CA LYS A 100 -10.29 -26.69 -30.79
C LYS A 100 -10.35 -27.89 -29.84
N ARG A 101 -9.23 -28.50 -29.42
CA ARG A 101 -9.20 -29.52 -28.34
C ARG A 101 -7.80 -29.61 -27.68
N LYS A 102 -7.81 -29.66 -26.33
CA LYS A 102 -6.73 -29.87 -25.33
C LYS A 102 -5.91 -28.62 -24.94
N THR A 103 -5.97 -28.33 -23.63
CA THR A 103 -5.90 -27.03 -22.95
C THR A 103 -4.75 -26.98 -21.95
N TYR A 104 -4.12 -25.80 -21.83
CA TYR A 104 -3.17 -25.37 -20.79
C TYR A 104 -3.42 -23.89 -20.47
N PRO A 105 -2.98 -23.39 -19.30
CA PRO A 105 -3.84 -22.63 -18.39
C PRO A 105 -4.41 -21.43 -19.13
N ILE A 106 -5.62 -21.61 -19.67
CA ILE A 106 -6.25 -20.54 -20.44
C ILE A 106 -6.59 -19.50 -19.40
N LEU A 107 -5.87 -18.39 -19.48
CA LEU A 107 -6.25 -17.13 -18.87
C LEU A 107 -7.70 -16.90 -19.28
N GLU A 108 -8.61 -17.22 -18.38
CA GLU A 108 -10.01 -16.97 -18.61
C GLU A 108 -10.16 -15.49 -18.31
N HIS A 109 -9.89 -14.67 -19.33
CA HIS A 109 -10.26 -13.28 -19.29
C HIS A 109 -11.72 -13.24 -18.89
N ASP A 110 -12.08 -12.32 -18.00
CA ASP A 110 -13.48 -12.04 -17.73
C ASP A 110 -14.19 -11.76 -19.07
N ARG A 111 -14.93 -12.75 -19.57
CA ARG A 111 -15.66 -12.63 -20.83
C ARG A 111 -16.97 -11.88 -20.63
N ALA A 112 -17.18 -11.28 -19.46
CA ALA A 112 -18.28 -10.35 -19.24
C ALA A 112 -18.30 -9.31 -20.37
N PRO A 113 -19.40 -9.25 -21.14
CA PRO A 113 -19.62 -8.19 -22.10
C PRO A 113 -19.51 -6.85 -21.37
N GLY A 114 -18.55 -6.01 -21.77
CA GLY A 114 -18.31 -4.70 -21.16
C GLY A 114 -17.10 -4.60 -20.21
N SER A 115 -16.41 -5.70 -19.87
CA SER A 115 -15.17 -5.60 -19.09
C SER A 115 -14.11 -4.77 -19.85
N THR A 116 -13.52 -3.78 -19.19
CA THR A 116 -12.48 -2.90 -19.72
C THR A 116 -11.06 -3.46 -19.55
N ASN A 117 -10.92 -4.56 -18.81
CA ASN A 117 -9.63 -5.19 -18.51
C ASN A 117 -8.89 -5.52 -19.81
N ILE A 118 -7.58 -5.30 -19.82
CA ILE A 118 -6.72 -5.58 -20.96
C ILE A 118 -5.77 -6.72 -20.59
N LEU A 119 -5.74 -7.77 -21.42
CA LEU A 119 -4.82 -8.89 -21.25
C LEU A 119 -4.10 -9.12 -22.58
N GLN A 120 -2.79 -8.90 -22.57
CA GLN A 120 -1.95 -9.14 -23.75
C GLN A 120 -0.94 -10.24 -23.46
N ILE A 121 -0.80 -11.14 -24.43
CA ILE A 121 0.08 -12.31 -24.30
C ILE A 121 1.18 -12.20 -25.35
N LEU A 122 2.42 -12.07 -24.89
CA LEU A 122 3.61 -12.10 -25.74
C LEU A 122 4.22 -13.51 -25.71
N VAL A 123 4.22 -14.19 -26.85
CA VAL A 123 4.65 -15.59 -26.97
C VAL A 123 5.97 -15.68 -27.72
N VAL A 124 6.92 -16.41 -27.15
CA VAL A 124 8.22 -16.71 -27.76
C VAL A 124 8.11 -17.97 -28.61
N PRO A 125 8.51 -17.94 -29.89
CA PRO A 125 8.46 -19.13 -30.74
C PRO A 125 9.41 -20.24 -30.26
N LYS A 126 8.89 -21.48 -30.30
CA LYS A 126 9.51 -22.76 -29.91
C LYS A 126 10.96 -23.00 -30.37
N ASP A 127 11.36 -22.42 -31.50
CA ASP A 127 12.65 -22.67 -32.15
C ASP A 127 13.60 -21.46 -32.06
N ALA A 128 13.27 -20.47 -31.22
CA ALA A 128 14.16 -19.37 -30.89
C ALA A 128 15.30 -19.83 -29.94
N LYS A 129 15.95 -20.97 -30.22
CA LYS A 129 17.31 -21.22 -29.76
C LYS A 129 18.21 -20.17 -30.40
N GLN A 130 18.18 -18.97 -29.84
CA GLN A 130 19.05 -17.91 -30.25
C GLN A 130 20.47 -18.34 -29.89
N PRO A 131 21.38 -18.40 -30.85
CA PRO A 131 22.71 -18.98 -30.64
C PRO A 131 23.58 -18.19 -29.65
N ARG A 132 23.11 -17.06 -29.11
CA ARG A 132 23.92 -16.11 -28.32
C ARG A 132 23.23 -15.44 -27.12
N ALA A 133 21.90 -15.46 -27.00
CA ALA A 133 21.19 -14.72 -25.95
C ALA A 133 19.86 -15.41 -25.60
N SER A 134 19.45 -15.39 -24.33
CA SER A 134 18.12 -15.85 -23.93
C SER A 134 17.04 -14.86 -24.42
N PHE A 135 15.77 -15.26 -24.48
CA PHE A 135 14.70 -14.31 -24.80
C PHE A 135 14.59 -13.21 -23.73
N SER A 136 14.82 -13.54 -22.45
CA SER A 136 14.95 -12.57 -21.36
C SER A 136 16.01 -11.48 -21.66
N ASP A 137 17.17 -11.87 -22.20
CA ASP A 137 18.22 -10.90 -22.59
C ASP A 137 17.77 -10.01 -23.76
N VAL A 138 17.09 -10.59 -24.74
CA VAL A 138 16.55 -9.87 -25.90
C VAL A 138 15.48 -8.86 -25.46
N LEU A 139 14.54 -9.30 -24.63
CA LEU A 139 13.49 -8.47 -24.07
C LEU A 139 14.08 -7.32 -23.23
N THR A 140 15.04 -7.63 -22.36
CA THR A 140 15.76 -6.66 -21.53
C THR A 140 16.49 -5.64 -22.41
N GLY A 141 17.24 -6.10 -23.42
CA GLY A 141 17.97 -5.24 -24.34
C GLY A 141 17.06 -4.31 -25.12
N THR A 142 15.93 -4.83 -25.60
CA THR A 142 14.92 -4.05 -26.32
C THR A 142 14.28 -2.99 -25.44
N LEU A 143 13.77 -3.36 -24.25
CA LEU A 143 13.18 -2.41 -23.32
C LEU A 143 14.19 -1.33 -22.90
N ARG A 144 15.44 -1.71 -22.63
CA ARG A 144 16.51 -0.74 -22.35
C ARG A 144 16.70 0.22 -23.51
N LYS A 145 16.73 -0.25 -24.76
CA LYS A 145 16.82 0.61 -25.94
C LYS A 145 15.64 1.57 -26.02
N MET A 146 14.41 1.08 -25.83
CA MET A 146 13.18 1.88 -25.88
C MET A 146 13.14 2.95 -24.78
N VAL A 147 13.56 2.62 -23.55
CA VAL A 147 13.64 3.57 -22.42
C VAL A 147 14.60 4.73 -22.70
N HIS A 148 15.67 4.51 -23.46
CA HIS A 148 16.64 5.56 -23.81
C HIS A 148 16.24 6.36 -25.06
N SER A 149 15.16 5.98 -25.77
CA SER A 149 14.66 6.74 -26.91
C SER A 149 14.13 8.10 -26.45
N PRO A 150 14.56 9.21 -27.07
CA PRO A 150 14.12 10.55 -26.69
C PRO A 150 12.58 10.65 -26.73
N GLY A 151 11.97 11.00 -25.60
CA GLY A 151 10.52 11.21 -25.49
C GLY A 151 9.70 9.98 -25.06
N SER A 152 10.29 8.80 -24.91
CA SER A 152 9.55 7.61 -24.43
C SER A 152 9.46 7.61 -22.90
N LYS A 153 8.37 8.19 -22.37
CA LYS A 153 7.95 7.97 -20.97
C LYS A 153 7.01 6.76 -20.83
N VAL A 154 6.47 6.31 -21.96
CA VAL A 154 5.49 5.23 -22.05
C VAL A 154 5.91 4.33 -23.22
N ILE A 155 5.87 3.02 -22.98
CA ILE A 155 6.16 1.99 -23.97
C ILE A 155 4.88 1.18 -24.18
N GLU A 156 4.30 1.32 -25.35
CA GLU A 156 3.22 0.47 -25.85
C GLU A 156 3.73 -0.96 -26.11
N VAL A 157 3.01 -1.97 -25.61
CA VAL A 157 3.36 -3.40 -25.80
C VAL A 157 3.39 -3.81 -27.28
N LYS A 158 2.55 -3.25 -28.15
CA LYS A 158 2.63 -3.42 -29.61
C LYS A 158 3.93 -2.86 -30.18
N SER A 159 4.37 -1.70 -29.69
CA SER A 159 5.65 -1.10 -30.08
C SER A 159 6.83 -1.98 -29.62
N LEU A 160 6.75 -2.53 -28.41
CA LEU A 160 7.72 -3.50 -27.88
C LEU A 160 7.80 -4.75 -28.77
N LYS A 161 6.66 -5.33 -29.15
CA LYS A 161 6.59 -6.48 -30.07
C LYS A 161 7.21 -6.16 -31.43
N ALA A 162 6.88 -5.00 -32.00
CA ALA A 162 7.42 -4.57 -33.29
C ALA A 162 8.95 -4.45 -33.25
N GLU A 163 9.49 -3.87 -32.18
CA GLU A 163 10.93 -3.73 -31.99
C GLU A 163 11.62 -5.09 -31.82
N ILE A 164 11.05 -6.00 -31.02
CA ILE A 164 11.55 -7.39 -30.89
C ILE A 164 11.55 -8.08 -32.25
N SER A 165 10.47 -7.96 -33.02
CA SER A 165 10.33 -8.59 -34.34
C SER A 165 11.32 -8.03 -35.38
N GLY A 166 11.77 -6.79 -35.21
CA GLY A 166 12.75 -6.14 -36.09
C GLY A 166 14.22 -6.53 -35.83
N LEU A 167 14.51 -7.24 -34.74
CA LEU A 167 15.87 -7.64 -34.41
C LEU A 167 16.40 -8.70 -35.39
N SER A 168 17.42 -8.33 -36.15
CA SER A 168 18.13 -9.21 -37.07
C SER A 168 18.83 -10.33 -36.28
N GLY A 169 18.28 -11.54 -36.31
CA GLY A 169 18.81 -12.70 -35.58
C GLY A 169 17.75 -13.63 -35.00
N LEU A 170 16.51 -13.16 -34.89
CA LEU A 170 15.37 -14.01 -34.59
C LEU A 170 14.97 -14.82 -35.82
N LEU A 171 15.16 -16.15 -35.77
CA LEU A 171 14.72 -17.07 -36.83
C LEU A 171 13.19 -17.08 -36.98
N TYR A 172 12.46 -16.65 -35.95
CA TYR A 172 11.00 -16.62 -35.89
C TYR A 172 10.51 -15.34 -35.21
N PRO A 173 9.53 -14.62 -35.78
CA PRO A 173 8.98 -13.41 -35.18
C PRO A 173 8.17 -13.76 -33.92
N SER A 174 8.28 -12.93 -32.88
CA SER A 174 7.42 -13.03 -31.70
C SER A 174 5.96 -12.79 -32.07
N GLU A 175 5.06 -13.60 -31.53
CA GLU A 175 3.61 -13.43 -31.73
C GLU A 175 3.01 -12.72 -30.51
N LEU A 176 2.20 -11.70 -30.77
CA LEU A 176 1.41 -11.00 -29.75
C LEU A 176 -0.03 -11.38 -30.00
N TYR A 177 -0.66 -11.89 -28.96
CA TYR A 177 -2.06 -12.28 -28.98
C TYR A 177 -2.84 -11.29 -28.13
N ASP A 178 -3.70 -10.53 -28.81
CA ASP A 178 -4.74 -9.75 -28.16
C ASP A 178 -5.91 -10.70 -27.91
N MET A 179 -6.42 -10.76 -26.66
CA MET A 179 -7.55 -11.62 -26.32
C MET A 179 -8.89 -11.10 -26.88
N ARG A 180 -8.94 -9.83 -27.28
CA ARG A 180 -10.10 -9.22 -27.95
C ARG A 180 -9.64 -8.34 -29.13
N ASP A 181 -10.37 -8.43 -30.23
CA ASP A 181 -10.22 -7.48 -31.33
C ASP A 181 -10.64 -6.08 -30.84
N ASN A 182 -9.76 -5.08 -31.02
CA ASN A 182 -9.95 -3.66 -30.65
C ASN A 182 -9.72 -3.26 -29.17
N GLN A 183 -8.97 -4.03 -28.38
CA GLN A 183 -8.50 -3.53 -27.08
C GLN A 183 -7.42 -2.44 -27.25
N ASN A 184 -7.42 -1.48 -26.31
CA ASN A 184 -6.30 -0.56 -26.13
C ASN A 184 -5.03 -1.36 -25.83
N ASP A 185 -3.88 -0.82 -26.21
CA ASP A 185 -2.60 -1.45 -25.92
C ASP A 185 -2.21 -1.24 -24.46
N LEU A 186 -1.58 -2.24 -23.83
CA LEU A 186 -1.00 -2.01 -22.51
C LEU A 186 0.18 -1.05 -22.63
N GLU A 187 0.28 -0.18 -21.63
CA GLU A 187 1.30 0.85 -21.53
C GLU A 187 2.25 0.53 -20.38
N LEU A 188 3.54 0.38 -20.67
CA LEU A 188 4.61 0.31 -19.68
C LEU A 188 5.17 1.72 -19.46
N ARG A 189 4.88 2.30 -18.30
CA ARG A 189 5.34 3.63 -17.89
C ARG A 189 6.73 3.55 -17.30
N VAL A 190 7.65 4.26 -17.93
CA VAL A 190 9.03 4.42 -17.46
C VAL A 190 9.00 5.31 -16.22
N CYS A 191 9.46 4.78 -15.09
CA CYS A 191 9.69 5.58 -13.92
C CYS A 191 10.76 6.62 -14.22
N ALA A 192 10.51 7.88 -13.84
CA ALA A 192 11.57 8.87 -13.83
C ALA A 192 12.78 8.25 -13.10
N PRO A 193 14.00 8.30 -13.69
CA PRO A 193 15.16 7.69 -13.09
C PRO A 193 15.18 8.16 -11.64
N LYS A 194 15.17 7.21 -10.69
CA LYS A 194 15.33 7.55 -9.27
C LYS A 194 16.47 8.56 -9.22
N PRO A 195 16.26 9.80 -8.75
CA PRO A 195 17.36 10.75 -8.61
C PRO A 195 18.47 9.99 -7.91
N GLY A 196 19.60 9.79 -8.61
CA GLY A 196 20.63 8.82 -8.24
C GLY A 196 20.98 9.01 -6.78
N PRO A 197 21.21 7.92 -6.03
CA PRO A 197 20.76 7.77 -4.65
C PRO A 197 20.55 9.14 -4.03
N SER A 198 19.32 9.67 -4.12
CA SER A 198 18.88 10.62 -3.11
C SER A 198 19.29 9.91 -1.86
N VAL A 199 20.31 10.44 -1.18
CA VAL A 199 20.76 9.96 0.10
C VAL A 199 19.43 9.68 0.79
N THR A 200 19.10 8.40 0.98
CA THR A 200 18.12 8.04 1.97
C THR A 200 18.79 8.72 3.14
N ARG A 201 18.30 9.91 3.50
CA ARG A 201 18.65 10.49 4.76
C ARG A 201 18.23 9.34 5.64
N ASN A 202 19.19 8.58 6.13
CA ASN A 202 19.08 7.82 7.35
C ASN A 202 18.65 8.92 8.30
N ARG A 203 17.34 9.18 8.32
CA ARG A 203 16.77 10.33 8.97
C ARG A 203 17.00 9.92 10.39
N GLU A 204 18.00 10.56 11.00
CA GLU A 204 18.41 10.27 12.36
C GLU A 204 17.14 10.12 13.19
N GLU A 205 17.12 9.12 14.06
CA GLU A 205 16.00 8.82 14.95
C GLU A 205 15.35 10.11 15.49
N HIS A 206 14.02 10.08 15.66
CA HIS A 206 13.28 11.21 16.19
C HIS A 206 13.89 11.69 17.50
N SER A 207 14.52 12.87 17.47
CA SER A 207 15.24 13.37 18.63
C SER A 207 14.29 13.88 19.72
N SER A 208 13.10 14.33 19.31
CA SER A 208 12.02 14.81 20.17
C SER A 208 10.69 14.25 19.66
N VAL A 209 9.95 13.60 20.56
CA VAL A 209 8.60 13.07 20.27
C VAL A 209 7.61 13.72 21.23
N PHE A 210 6.55 14.31 20.68
CA PHE A 210 5.46 14.92 21.45
C PHE A 210 4.19 14.09 21.30
N VAL A 211 3.50 13.84 22.40
CA VAL A 211 2.18 13.20 22.39
C VAL A 211 1.14 14.23 22.79
N LEU A 212 0.16 14.48 21.92
CA LEU A 212 -0.95 15.41 22.13
C LEU A 212 -2.27 14.64 22.26
N PRO A 213 -2.73 14.37 23.50
CA PRO A 213 -4.03 13.77 23.71
C PRO A 213 -5.15 14.80 23.52
N ILE A 214 -6.25 14.40 22.89
CA ILE A 214 -7.40 15.24 22.59
C ILE A 214 -8.68 14.52 23.00
N THR A 215 -9.55 15.23 23.70
CA THR A 215 -10.93 14.79 23.97
C THR A 215 -11.84 16.01 24.12
N TRP A 216 -13.15 15.81 24.27
CA TRP A 216 -14.11 16.88 24.49
C TRP A 216 -14.14 17.30 25.97
N SER A 217 -14.48 18.57 26.25
CA SER A 217 -14.54 19.09 27.62
C SER A 217 -15.68 18.53 28.46
N LYS A 218 -16.75 18.13 27.77
CA LYS A 218 -17.88 17.36 28.30
C LYS A 218 -17.91 16.08 27.49
N VAL A 219 -17.57 14.97 28.13
CA VAL A 219 -17.60 13.65 27.51
C VAL A 219 -18.90 12.98 27.93
N GLU A 220 -19.66 12.41 26.98
CA GLU A 220 -20.88 11.65 27.31
C GLU A 220 -20.58 10.33 28.05
N SER A 221 -19.34 9.84 27.96
CA SER A 221 -18.86 8.57 28.48
C SER A 221 -17.56 8.78 29.23
N ILE A 222 -17.53 8.42 30.52
CA ILE A 222 -16.31 8.50 31.36
C ILE A 222 -15.26 7.50 30.85
N GLU A 223 -15.72 6.44 30.19
CA GLU A 223 -14.91 5.35 29.66
C GLU A 223 -13.94 5.85 28.58
N ALA A 224 -14.38 6.69 27.64
CA ALA A 224 -13.50 7.17 26.56
C ALA A 224 -12.27 7.96 27.07
N GLU A 225 -12.43 8.73 28.15
CA GLU A 225 -11.31 9.44 28.79
C GLU A 225 -10.38 8.47 29.52
N ALA A 226 -10.92 7.48 30.24
CA ALA A 226 -10.13 6.47 30.92
C ALA A 226 -9.32 5.60 29.94
N GLU A 227 -9.91 5.22 28.81
CA GLU A 227 -9.25 4.44 27.76
C GLU A 227 -8.11 5.23 27.08
N LEU A 228 -8.32 6.53 26.84
CA LEU A 228 -7.28 7.42 26.33
C LEU A 228 -6.12 7.52 27.34
N GLU A 229 -6.45 7.65 28.63
CA GLU A 229 -5.47 7.71 29.71
C GLU A 229 -4.63 6.42 29.81
N GLU A 230 -5.20 5.26 29.55
CA GLU A 230 -4.44 4.00 29.51
C GLU A 230 -3.38 3.98 28.40
N LEU A 231 -3.69 4.50 27.20
CA LEU A 231 -2.68 4.63 26.15
C LEU A 231 -1.61 5.68 26.51
N ILE A 232 -2.01 6.79 27.12
CA ILE A 232 -1.07 7.83 27.61
C ILE A 232 -0.08 7.23 28.61
N LYS A 233 -0.56 6.44 29.58
CA LYS A 233 0.29 5.75 30.56
C LYS A 233 1.32 4.87 29.88
N VAL A 234 0.95 4.13 28.84
CA VAL A 234 1.92 3.29 28.10
C VAL A 234 3.03 4.15 27.49
N PHE A 235 2.70 5.30 26.90
CA PHE A 235 3.71 6.23 26.40
C PHE A 235 4.64 6.74 27.53
N GLN A 236 4.10 7.13 28.68
CA GLN A 236 4.89 7.58 29.84
C GLN A 236 5.79 6.46 30.43
N GLU A 237 5.24 5.26 30.54
CA GLU A 237 5.87 4.12 31.21
C GLU A 237 6.94 3.46 30.36
N HIS A 238 6.84 3.51 29.04
CA HIS A 238 7.71 2.75 28.14
C HIS A 238 8.52 3.59 27.15
N PHE A 239 8.26 4.89 27.03
CA PHE A 239 8.94 5.76 26.07
C PHE A 239 9.41 7.05 26.76
N ASP A 240 10.47 7.67 26.23
CA ASP A 240 10.99 8.96 26.72
C ASP A 240 10.35 10.12 25.94
N PHE A 241 9.02 10.10 25.82
CA PHE A 241 8.25 11.08 25.04
C PHE A 241 7.78 12.25 25.91
N THR A 242 7.62 13.42 25.30
CA THR A 242 6.98 14.57 25.96
C THR A 242 5.47 14.45 25.82
N ILE A 243 4.78 14.15 26.91
CA ILE A 243 3.32 14.07 26.95
C ILE A 243 2.76 15.45 27.28
N GLU A 244 1.98 16.01 26.37
CA GLU A 244 1.26 17.27 26.58
C GLU A 244 0.02 17.06 27.46
N ASP A 245 -0.44 18.12 28.10
CA ASP A 245 -1.74 18.12 28.77
C ASP A 245 -2.86 17.79 27.78
N THR A 246 -3.79 16.94 28.20
CA THR A 246 -4.95 16.54 27.40
C THR A 246 -5.77 17.77 27.00
N VAL A 247 -5.87 18.00 25.70
CA VAL A 247 -6.64 19.09 25.11
C VAL A 247 -8.13 18.79 25.24
N LYS A 248 -8.85 19.65 25.95
CA LYS A 248 -10.30 19.59 26.12
C LYS A 248 -11.00 20.52 25.13
N ILE A 249 -11.52 19.96 24.03
CA ILE A 249 -12.27 20.72 23.01
C ILE A 249 -13.55 21.30 23.66
N PRO A 250 -13.79 22.62 23.60
CA PRO A 250 -15.00 23.19 24.17
C PRO A 250 -16.24 22.73 23.41
N ASN A 251 -17.34 22.50 24.12
CA ASN A 251 -18.63 22.11 23.55
C ASN A 251 -19.46 23.37 23.23
N ASP A 252 -18.92 24.23 22.36
CA ASP A 252 -19.56 25.46 21.90
C ASP A 252 -19.10 25.82 20.48
N ALA A 253 -19.56 26.97 19.97
CA ALA A 253 -19.24 27.43 18.62
C ALA A 253 -17.74 27.71 18.37
N GLY A 254 -16.93 27.79 19.42
CA GLY A 254 -15.48 27.98 19.36
C GLY A 254 -14.67 26.68 19.24
N ALA A 255 -15.30 25.50 19.24
CA ALA A 255 -14.64 24.19 19.19
C ALA A 255 -13.56 24.08 18.10
N SER A 256 -13.95 24.40 16.85
CA SER A 256 -13.07 24.25 15.68
C SER A 256 -11.88 25.22 15.72
N SER A 257 -12.12 26.51 16.01
CA SER A 257 -11.03 27.50 16.08
C SER A 257 -10.10 27.24 17.25
N PHE A 258 -10.62 26.79 18.39
CA PHE A 258 -9.83 26.38 19.54
C PHE A 258 -8.90 25.22 19.19
N LEU A 259 -9.45 24.11 18.66
CA LEU A 259 -8.65 22.94 18.33
C LEU A 259 -7.62 23.27 17.23
N LYS A 260 -8.02 24.06 16.24
CA LYS A 260 -7.13 24.55 15.19
C LYS A 260 -5.93 25.30 15.75
N ASN A 261 -6.15 26.26 16.64
CA ASN A 261 -5.07 27.01 17.24
C ASN A 261 -4.14 26.12 18.06
N ARG A 262 -4.68 25.16 18.82
CA ARG A 262 -3.87 24.25 19.64
C ARG A 262 -3.02 23.31 18.80
N ILE A 263 -3.57 22.75 17.72
CA ILE A 263 -2.82 21.89 16.79
C ILE A 263 -1.77 22.71 16.03
N ASP A 264 -2.12 23.90 15.52
CA ASP A 264 -1.16 24.78 14.83
C ASP A 264 0.03 25.12 15.75
N GLN A 265 -0.21 25.42 17.03
CA GLN A 265 0.85 25.63 18.03
C GLN A 265 1.73 24.39 18.24
N GLN A 266 1.11 23.20 18.29
CA GLN A 266 1.86 21.97 18.52
C GLN A 266 2.72 21.57 17.31
N ILE A 267 2.23 21.79 16.09
CA ILE A 267 3.01 21.60 14.86
C ILE A 267 4.23 22.52 14.89
N ILE A 268 4.05 23.83 15.13
CA ILE A 268 5.15 24.79 15.21
C ILE A 268 6.19 24.38 16.26
N LYS A 269 5.73 23.96 17.44
CA LYS A 269 6.60 23.45 18.51
C LYS A 269 7.41 22.23 18.07
N THR A 270 6.76 21.29 17.38
CA THR A 270 7.39 20.05 16.92
C THR A 270 8.38 20.30 15.79
N GLU A 271 8.06 21.19 14.86
CA GLU A 271 8.93 21.58 13.74
C GLU A 271 10.18 22.35 14.17
N ALA A 272 10.14 22.99 15.35
CA ALA A 272 11.31 23.63 15.92
C ALA A 272 12.38 22.61 16.37
N GLU A 273 11.99 21.35 16.61
CA GLU A 273 12.88 20.27 17.00
C GLU A 273 13.46 19.53 15.78
N LYS A 274 14.73 19.12 15.88
CA LYS A 274 15.38 18.37 14.80
C LYS A 274 14.71 17.00 14.66
N ASN A 275 14.16 16.69 13.48
CA ASN A 275 13.42 15.44 13.23
C ASN A 275 12.29 15.21 14.25
N GLY A 276 11.58 16.27 14.65
CA GLY A 276 10.45 16.16 15.57
C GLY A 276 9.33 15.26 15.04
N LEU A 277 8.73 14.49 15.95
CA LEU A 277 7.54 13.67 15.71
C LEU A 277 6.38 14.15 16.60
N LEU A 278 5.23 14.38 16.01
CA LEU A 278 3.98 14.66 16.71
C LEU A 278 3.06 13.45 16.65
N ILE A 279 2.71 12.88 17.80
CA ILE A 279 1.70 11.83 17.94
C ILE A 279 0.42 12.46 18.48
N VAL A 280 -0.66 12.43 17.71
CA VAL A 280 -1.96 12.97 18.11
C VAL A 280 -2.89 11.82 18.48
N LEU A 281 -3.42 11.83 19.70
CA LEU A 281 -4.33 10.79 20.19
C LEU A 281 -5.74 11.36 20.30
N TYR A 282 -6.73 10.66 19.75
CA TYR A 282 -8.13 11.01 19.93
C TYR A 282 -8.96 9.78 20.25
N ASN A 283 -9.79 9.89 21.30
CA ASN A 283 -10.84 8.94 21.61
C ASN A 283 -12.18 9.68 21.77
N GLY A 284 -13.23 9.22 21.10
CA GLY A 284 -14.56 9.80 21.24
C GLY A 284 -15.50 9.52 20.07
N HIS A 285 -16.51 10.39 19.92
CA HIS A 285 -17.46 10.26 18.83
C HIS A 285 -16.97 10.96 17.58
N ALA A 286 -17.33 10.39 16.44
CA ALA A 286 -17.17 11.06 15.16
C ALA A 286 -18.34 10.72 14.26
N ASN A 287 -18.65 11.67 13.38
CA ASN A 287 -19.67 11.58 12.35
C ASN A 287 -19.01 11.73 10.98
N ARG A 288 -19.73 11.32 9.94
CA ARG A 288 -19.32 11.50 8.55
C ARG A 288 -20.36 12.37 7.85
N GLU A 289 -19.89 13.40 7.15
CA GLU A 289 -20.71 14.26 6.32
C GLU A 289 -19.96 14.56 5.02
N ASN A 290 -20.59 14.27 3.86
CA ASN A 290 -20.00 14.51 2.53
C ASN A 290 -18.56 13.99 2.40
N ASP A 291 -18.34 12.74 2.86
CA ASP A 291 -17.05 12.05 2.93
C ASP A 291 -16.02 12.59 3.91
N ASP A 292 -16.25 13.74 4.51
CA ASP A 292 -15.39 14.29 5.55
C ASP A 292 -15.73 13.65 6.91
N MET A 293 -14.68 13.44 7.70
CA MET A 293 -14.81 13.01 9.09
C MET A 293 -14.90 14.24 10.00
N TYR A 294 -15.87 14.21 10.92
CA TYR A 294 -16.07 15.23 11.94
C TYR A 294 -15.97 14.60 13.32
N LEU A 295 -15.07 15.07 14.17
CA LEU A 295 -15.13 14.77 15.60
C LEU A 295 -16.41 15.36 16.16
N ALA A 296 -17.12 14.63 17.02
CA ALA A 296 -18.39 15.04 17.60
C ALA A 296 -18.32 15.03 19.12
N GLY A 297 -18.83 16.09 19.76
CA GLY A 297 -18.84 16.19 21.23
C GLY A 297 -19.86 15.29 21.91
N ASP A 298 -20.90 14.90 21.16
CA ASP A 298 -21.97 14.03 21.60
C ASP A 298 -22.46 13.15 20.44
N LYS A 299 -23.27 12.13 20.76
CA LYS A 299 -23.90 11.24 19.76
C LYS A 299 -24.82 11.98 18.79
N LYS A 300 -25.30 13.16 19.14
CA LYS A 300 -26.19 13.97 18.29
C LYS A 300 -25.41 14.80 17.28
N GLY A 301 -24.10 14.95 17.45
CA GLY A 301 -23.26 15.80 16.62
C GLY A 301 -23.60 17.28 16.73
N VAL A 302 -24.02 17.78 17.91
CA VAL A 302 -24.38 19.20 18.07
C VAL A 302 -23.16 20.10 17.87
N HIS A 303 -22.01 19.67 18.40
CA HIS A 303 -20.73 20.35 18.22
C HIS A 303 -19.79 19.42 17.47
N THR A 304 -19.25 19.91 16.36
CA THR A 304 -18.38 19.12 15.50
C THR A 304 -17.12 19.88 15.09
N VAL A 305 -16.07 19.13 14.77
CA VAL A 305 -14.82 19.65 14.23
C VAL A 305 -14.40 18.79 13.05
N ASN A 306 -14.19 19.39 11.86
CA ASN A 306 -13.79 18.66 10.66
C ASN A 306 -12.35 18.15 10.82
N TRP A 307 -12.18 16.85 11.09
CA TRP A 307 -10.87 16.23 11.26
C TRP A 307 -10.10 16.10 9.95
N THR A 308 -10.82 16.00 8.83
CA THR A 308 -10.21 15.94 7.48
C THR A 308 -9.33 17.15 7.22
N GLU A 309 -9.73 18.35 7.67
CA GLU A 309 -8.92 19.57 7.59
C GLU A 309 -7.60 19.47 8.36
N PHE A 310 -7.58 18.73 9.47
CA PHE A 310 -6.38 18.48 10.25
C PHE A 310 -5.46 17.46 9.56
N THR A 311 -6.01 16.40 8.97
CA THR A 311 -5.21 15.48 8.13
C THR A 311 -4.48 16.23 7.02
N HIS A 312 -5.14 17.19 6.37
CA HIS A 312 -4.47 18.05 5.36
C HIS A 312 -3.34 18.90 5.94
N LYS A 313 -3.53 19.44 7.15
CA LYS A 313 -2.48 20.19 7.85
C LYS A 313 -1.29 19.31 8.20
N PHE A 314 -1.54 18.09 8.67
CA PHE A 314 -0.49 17.12 8.98
C PHE A 314 0.28 16.71 7.72
N ASN A 315 -0.42 16.55 6.59
CA ASN A 315 0.21 16.26 5.30
C ASN A 315 1.22 17.32 4.86
N ILE A 316 0.98 18.60 5.17
CA ILE A 316 1.87 19.72 4.80
C ILE A 316 2.80 20.17 5.93
N ALA A 317 2.81 19.48 7.06
CA ALA A 317 3.74 19.77 8.15
C ALA A 317 5.15 19.29 7.77
N HIS A 318 6.18 20.02 8.20
CA HIS A 318 7.59 19.66 8.02
C HIS A 318 8.09 18.62 9.04
N CYS A 319 7.39 18.47 10.16
CA CYS A 319 7.60 17.39 11.11
C CYS A 319 6.85 16.13 10.68
N ASP A 320 7.25 14.99 11.23
CA ASP A 320 6.47 13.77 11.04
C ASP A 320 5.29 13.78 12.02
N VAL A 321 4.18 13.18 11.60
CA VAL A 321 2.94 13.10 12.37
C VAL A 321 2.43 11.67 12.37
N VAL A 322 2.04 11.19 13.55
CA VAL A 322 1.19 10.02 13.72
C VAL A 322 -0.12 10.48 14.33
N HIS A 323 -1.25 9.98 13.85
CA HIS A 323 -2.52 10.21 14.52
C HIS A 323 -3.27 8.90 14.76
N VAL A 324 -3.55 8.64 16.04
CA VAL A 324 -4.20 7.43 16.54
C VAL A 324 -5.64 7.79 16.89
N LEU A 325 -6.60 7.23 16.16
CA LEU A 325 -8.01 7.61 16.25
C LEU A 325 -8.85 6.40 16.68
N ASP A 326 -9.43 6.47 17.87
CA ASP A 326 -10.50 5.58 18.29
C ASP A 326 -11.85 6.30 18.24
N CYS A 327 -12.52 6.17 17.10
CA CYS A 327 -13.83 6.78 16.87
C CYS A 327 -14.48 6.20 15.62
N CYS A 328 -15.80 6.35 15.52
CA CYS A 328 -16.56 5.94 14.34
C CYS A 328 -16.07 6.66 13.08
N TYR A 329 -16.07 5.95 11.95
CA TYR A 329 -15.71 6.54 10.64
C TYR A 329 -14.29 7.12 10.57
N SER A 330 -13.38 6.73 11.48
CA SER A 330 -12.00 7.25 11.53
C SER A 330 -11.25 7.09 10.21
N LEU A 331 -11.54 6.04 9.44
CA LEU A 331 -10.97 5.82 8.11
C LEU A 331 -11.38 6.86 7.05
N SER A 332 -12.47 7.61 7.29
CA SER A 332 -12.93 8.68 6.40
C SER A 332 -12.06 9.94 6.47
N ALA A 333 -11.33 10.16 7.57
CA ALA A 333 -10.35 11.24 7.64
C ALA A 333 -9.14 11.04 6.72
N THR A 334 -8.99 9.83 6.20
CA THR A 334 -7.82 9.36 5.47
C THR A 334 -8.32 8.71 4.17
N LYS A 335 -9.09 9.42 3.33
CA LYS A 335 -9.79 8.77 2.20
C LYS A 335 -8.80 7.96 1.33
N THR A 336 -9.07 6.66 1.17
CA THR A 336 -8.29 5.72 0.34
C THR A 336 -8.84 5.56 -1.07
N SER A 337 -8.00 4.92 -1.87
CA SER A 337 -8.18 4.45 -3.22
C SER A 337 -9.07 3.22 -3.43
N GLU A 338 -9.54 2.54 -2.37
CA GLU A 338 -10.14 1.20 -2.54
C GLU A 338 -11.67 1.21 -2.36
N VAL A 339 -12.38 1.63 -3.41
CA VAL A 339 -13.65 1.03 -3.85
C VAL A 339 -13.67 1.15 -5.38
N LYS A 340 -13.94 0.03 -6.05
CA LYS A 340 -13.86 -0.15 -7.51
C LYS A 340 -14.85 0.74 -8.28
N ASP A 341 -14.37 1.24 -9.42
CA ASP A 341 -15.07 1.58 -10.67
C ASP A 341 -15.70 2.97 -10.94
N GLU A 342 -15.81 3.93 -10.01
CA GLU A 342 -16.37 5.28 -10.38
C GLU A 342 -15.64 6.50 -9.79
N GLN A 343 -14.44 6.35 -9.21
CA GLN A 343 -13.88 7.37 -8.30
C GLN A 343 -12.38 7.66 -8.45
N GLU A 344 -11.85 7.70 -9.68
CA GLU A 344 -10.57 8.38 -9.94
C GLU A 344 -10.63 9.88 -9.54
N GLU A 345 -11.80 10.51 -9.64
CA GLU A 345 -12.06 11.88 -9.16
C GLU A 345 -11.94 12.04 -7.63
N MET A 346 -12.00 10.96 -6.84
CA MET A 346 -12.10 11.07 -5.37
C MET A 346 -10.80 10.88 -4.59
N ILE A 347 -9.80 10.22 -5.17
CA ILE A 347 -8.42 10.32 -4.69
C ILE A 347 -7.92 11.74 -4.90
N GLU A 348 -8.26 12.30 -6.07
CA GLU A 348 -8.06 13.70 -6.36
C GLU A 348 -8.83 14.54 -5.34
N ALA A 349 -10.07 14.25 -4.95
CA ALA A 349 -10.81 15.03 -3.95
C ALA A 349 -10.22 15.01 -2.51
N ALA A 350 -9.66 13.88 -2.04
CA ALA A 350 -9.16 13.73 -0.67
C ALA A 350 -7.80 14.38 -0.41
N ASN A 351 -6.97 14.42 -1.44
CA ASN A 351 -5.74 15.21 -1.48
C ASN A 351 -5.94 16.45 -2.36
N SER A 352 -7.16 16.79 -2.81
CA SER A 352 -7.38 17.90 -3.78
C SER A 352 -6.90 19.22 -3.21
N LYS A 353 -7.08 19.37 -1.90
CA LYS A 353 -6.60 20.52 -1.13
C LYS A 353 -5.09 20.47 -0.89
N THR A 354 -4.46 19.30 -0.92
CA THR A 354 -3.03 19.08 -0.71
C THR A 354 -2.39 18.48 -1.95
N ARG A 355 -1.99 19.33 -2.90
CA ARG A 355 -1.36 18.90 -4.16
C ARG A 355 -0.14 18.00 -3.88
N ASP A 356 0.13 17.02 -4.73
CA ASP A 356 1.24 16.03 -4.60
C ASP A 356 2.63 16.61 -4.31
N VAL A 357 2.83 17.91 -4.55
CA VAL A 357 4.07 18.65 -4.28
C VAL A 357 4.17 19.26 -2.86
N GLN A 358 3.16 19.09 -2.00
CA GLN A 358 3.06 19.78 -0.71
C GLN A 358 3.33 18.89 0.51
N PHE A 359 3.65 17.62 0.32
CA PHE A 359 3.97 16.73 1.44
C PHE A 359 5.42 16.94 1.90
N PHE A 360 5.62 17.35 3.16
CA PHE A 360 6.96 17.63 3.69
C PHE A 360 7.44 16.57 4.69
N GLY A 361 6.61 16.25 5.69
CA GLY A 361 6.83 15.19 6.67
C GLY A 361 5.88 14.00 6.48
N ARG A 362 6.25 12.87 7.08
CA ARG A 362 5.43 11.65 7.07
C ARG A 362 4.16 11.90 7.88
N ASN A 363 3.02 11.44 7.37
CA ASN A 363 1.76 11.44 8.12
C ASN A 363 1.20 10.03 8.11
N GLU A 364 1.28 9.35 9.26
CA GLU A 364 0.80 7.98 9.44
C GLU A 364 -0.46 7.95 10.33
N SER A 365 -1.49 7.23 9.90
CA SER A 365 -2.75 7.12 10.62
C SER A 365 -2.95 5.70 11.12
N LEU A 366 -3.27 5.54 12.41
CA LEU A 366 -3.71 4.27 13.00
C LEU A 366 -5.13 4.45 13.53
N THR A 367 -6.10 3.74 12.96
CA THR A 367 -7.51 4.02 13.24
C THR A 367 -8.27 2.76 13.63
N ALA A 368 -9.13 2.84 14.63
CA ALA A 368 -9.93 1.73 15.13
C ALA A 368 -11.03 1.27 14.18
N GLY A 369 -11.69 2.18 13.45
CA GLY A 369 -12.87 1.88 12.65
C GLY A 369 -12.69 2.11 11.15
N GLY A 370 -13.30 1.24 10.34
CA GLY A 370 -13.47 1.43 8.91
C GLY A 370 -14.36 2.62 8.52
N ARG A 371 -14.48 2.90 7.22
CA ARG A 371 -15.19 4.10 6.66
C ARG A 371 -16.67 4.21 7.02
N GLN A 372 -17.28 3.11 7.44
CA GLN A 372 -18.70 2.99 7.75
C GLN A 372 -18.93 2.15 9.01
N GLN A 373 -17.89 1.95 9.82
CA GLN A 373 -17.97 1.08 10.99
C GLN A 373 -18.16 1.92 12.27
N MET A 374 -19.13 1.48 13.08
CA MET A 374 -19.24 1.93 14.46
C MET A 374 -18.26 1.15 15.32
N VAL A 375 -17.57 1.84 16.22
CA VAL A 375 -16.58 1.26 17.12
C VAL A 375 -17.20 1.10 18.52
N PRO A 376 -17.02 -0.04 19.21
CA PRO A 376 -17.45 -0.20 20.60
C PRO A 376 -16.64 0.71 21.55
N ALA A 377 -17.24 1.05 22.70
CA ALA A 377 -16.59 1.78 23.80
C ALA A 377 -16.55 0.89 25.06
N GLY A 378 -15.77 1.29 26.07
CA GLY A 378 -15.59 0.57 27.34
C GLY A 378 -14.42 -0.40 27.32
N GLU A 379 -14.54 -1.49 28.09
CA GLU A 379 -13.51 -2.55 28.17
C GLU A 379 -13.24 -3.23 26.81
N GLU A 380 -14.16 -3.08 25.86
CA GLU A 380 -14.07 -3.58 24.49
C GLU A 380 -13.60 -2.52 23.48
N SER A 381 -13.19 -1.33 23.94
CA SER A 381 -12.73 -0.28 23.03
C SER A 381 -11.42 -0.65 22.36
N SER A 382 -11.27 -0.19 21.12
CA SER A 382 -10.05 -0.41 20.36
C SER A 382 -8.86 0.29 21.02
N MET A 383 -9.04 1.44 21.69
CA MET A 383 -7.97 2.16 22.38
C MET A 383 -7.36 1.32 23.50
N MET A 384 -8.16 0.56 24.26
CA MET A 384 -7.64 -0.37 25.27
C MET A 384 -6.80 -1.49 24.66
N VAL A 385 -7.23 -2.02 23.52
CA VAL A 385 -6.46 -3.01 22.76
C VAL A 385 -5.15 -2.39 22.26
N PHE A 386 -5.20 -1.17 21.74
CA PHE A 386 -4.03 -0.45 21.23
C PHE A 386 -2.99 -0.26 22.36
N ALA A 387 -3.42 0.21 23.53
CA ALA A 387 -2.59 0.36 24.71
C ALA A 387 -1.99 -0.98 25.18
N THR A 388 -2.81 -2.03 25.25
CA THR A 388 -2.38 -3.36 25.69
C THR A 388 -1.30 -3.92 24.76
N VAL A 389 -1.54 -3.87 23.45
CA VAL A 389 -0.59 -4.37 22.45
C VAL A 389 0.70 -3.55 22.48
N LEU A 390 0.63 -2.22 22.55
CA LEU A 390 1.82 -1.38 22.61
C LEU A 390 2.67 -1.69 23.86
N ARG A 391 2.02 -1.92 25.00
CA ARG A 391 2.68 -2.31 26.26
C ARG A 391 3.36 -3.67 26.14
N GLU A 392 2.70 -4.66 25.55
CA GLU A 392 3.25 -5.99 25.27
C GLU A 392 4.48 -5.88 24.38
N MET A 393 4.38 -5.16 23.26
CA MET A 393 5.49 -4.94 22.33
C MET A 393 6.66 -4.22 23.00
N ALA A 394 6.40 -3.14 23.74
CA ALA A 394 7.43 -2.39 24.44
C ALA A 394 8.10 -3.17 25.59
N THR A 395 7.49 -4.27 26.04
CA THR A 395 8.08 -5.17 27.04
C THR A 395 8.89 -6.30 26.39
N GLN A 396 8.51 -6.75 25.19
CA GLN A 396 9.07 -7.92 24.52
C GLN A 396 10.12 -7.60 23.45
N GLN A 397 9.99 -6.47 22.75
CA GLN A 397 10.81 -6.15 21.59
C GLN A 397 12.04 -5.28 21.92
N PRO A 398 13.13 -5.40 21.13
CA PRO A 398 14.32 -4.61 21.32
C PRO A 398 14.18 -3.21 20.68
N THR A 399 14.43 -2.18 21.47
CA THR A 399 14.71 -0.77 21.12
C THR A 399 13.67 0.04 20.33
N THR A 400 13.03 -0.48 19.28
CA THR A 400 12.11 0.28 18.41
C THR A 400 10.87 -0.51 18.02
N ILE A 401 9.76 0.19 17.80
CA ILE A 401 8.47 -0.35 17.36
C ILE A 401 7.96 0.51 16.21
N SER A 402 7.77 -0.04 15.01
CA SER A 402 7.12 0.72 13.93
C SER A 402 5.59 0.78 14.12
N ILE A 403 4.95 1.84 13.62
CA ILE A 403 3.47 1.96 13.67
C ILE A 403 2.78 0.84 12.89
N TRP A 404 3.39 0.41 11.77
CA TRP A 404 2.93 -0.74 11.00
C TRP A 404 2.92 -2.03 11.84
N GLU A 405 4.03 -2.34 12.51
CA GLU A 405 4.11 -3.54 13.36
C GLU A 405 3.09 -3.46 14.48
N TRP A 406 2.95 -2.28 15.10
CA TRP A 406 1.92 -2.07 16.12
C TRP A 406 0.52 -2.43 15.60
N GLN A 407 0.17 -1.98 14.39
CA GLN A 407 -1.10 -2.32 13.78
C GLN A 407 -1.27 -3.82 13.49
N GLN A 408 -0.24 -4.50 12.99
CA GLN A 408 -0.30 -5.95 12.73
C GLN A 408 -0.57 -6.73 14.03
N HIS A 409 0.13 -6.38 15.11
CA HIS A 409 -0.11 -7.00 16.41
C HIS A 409 -1.50 -6.68 16.99
N ILE A 410 -2.07 -5.50 16.68
CA ILE A 410 -3.46 -5.20 17.04
C ILE A 410 -4.43 -6.10 16.24
N ILE A 411 -4.22 -6.30 14.93
CA ILE A 411 -5.04 -7.22 14.12
C ILE A 411 -5.04 -8.62 14.75
N ASP A 412 -3.85 -9.14 15.07
CA ASP A 412 -3.71 -10.46 15.66
C ASP A 412 -4.48 -10.56 16.98
N LYS A 413 -4.32 -9.56 17.86
CA LYS A 413 -5.01 -9.52 19.15
C LYS A 413 -6.53 -9.44 19.00
N VAL A 414 -7.02 -8.61 18.08
CA VAL A 414 -8.46 -8.52 17.76
C VAL A 414 -8.97 -9.88 17.24
N GLY A 415 -8.22 -10.54 16.37
CA GLY A 415 -8.55 -11.86 15.84
C GLY A 415 -8.62 -12.94 16.94
N GLU A 416 -7.78 -12.87 17.97
CA GLU A 416 -7.85 -13.74 19.16
C GLU A 416 -9.12 -13.47 19.98
N LEU A 417 -9.42 -12.20 20.27
CA LEU A 417 -10.59 -11.81 21.06
C LEU A 417 -11.91 -12.21 20.37
N MET A 418 -11.97 -12.09 19.04
CA MET A 418 -13.14 -12.50 18.25
C MET A 418 -13.38 -14.02 18.23
N LYS A 419 -12.36 -14.85 18.45
CA LYS A 419 -12.53 -16.32 18.58
C LYS A 419 -13.15 -16.71 19.92
N GLY A 420 -12.97 -15.90 20.96
CA GLY A 420 -13.44 -16.17 22.32
C GLY A 420 -14.84 -15.67 22.64
N ASN A 421 -15.27 -14.55 22.03
CA ASN A 421 -16.54 -13.89 22.30
C ASN A 421 -17.32 -13.58 21.01
N HIS A 422 -18.66 -13.55 21.07
CA HIS A 422 -19.53 -13.08 19.97
C HIS A 422 -19.51 -11.54 19.78
N GLN A 423 -18.50 -10.86 20.29
CA GLN A 423 -18.41 -9.40 20.30
C GLN A 423 -17.71 -8.88 19.05
N ARG A 424 -18.15 -7.69 18.62
CA ARG A 424 -17.65 -7.02 17.42
C ARG A 424 -16.60 -5.99 17.82
N TYR A 425 -15.34 -6.35 17.65
CA TYR A 425 -14.25 -5.38 17.60
C TYR A 425 -14.21 -4.74 16.21
N ALA A 426 -13.75 -3.50 16.15
CA ALA A 426 -13.48 -2.86 14.87
C ALA A 426 -12.08 -3.24 14.38
N GLU A 427 -11.94 -3.45 13.07
CA GLU A 427 -10.68 -3.85 12.46
C GLU A 427 -9.76 -2.62 12.36
N PRO A 428 -8.54 -2.68 12.92
CA PRO A 428 -7.64 -1.54 12.90
C PRO A 428 -7.10 -1.31 11.48
N HIS A 429 -7.09 -0.06 11.05
CA HIS A 429 -6.54 0.32 9.75
C HIS A 429 -5.29 1.20 9.92
N TYR A 430 -4.32 0.99 9.03
CA TYR A 430 -3.10 1.78 8.94
C TYR A 430 -2.98 2.47 7.59
N LYS A 431 -2.54 3.74 7.58
CA LYS A 431 -2.32 4.53 6.36
C LYS A 431 -1.11 5.44 6.48
N VAL A 432 -0.56 5.79 5.32
CA VAL A 432 0.57 6.72 5.18
C VAL A 432 0.28 7.66 4.01
N ASN A 433 0.63 8.95 4.15
CA ASN A 433 0.61 9.89 3.04
C ASN A 433 1.57 9.45 1.90
N PRO A 434 1.32 9.84 0.63
CA PRO A 434 2.02 9.29 -0.54
C PRO A 434 3.46 9.83 -0.73
N ILE A 435 4.20 10.10 0.34
CA ILE A 435 5.61 10.48 0.25
C ILE A 435 6.43 9.27 -0.20
N ARG A 436 7.07 9.40 -1.35
CA ARG A 436 7.98 8.38 -1.87
C ARG A 436 9.21 8.27 -0.96
N ASP A 437 9.52 7.06 -0.52
CA ASP A 437 10.86 6.63 -0.08
C ASP A 437 11.40 7.16 1.28
N GLN A 438 10.55 7.42 2.29
CA GLN A 438 10.99 7.95 3.60
C GLN A 438 11.07 6.94 4.78
N GLY A 439 10.92 5.63 4.55
CA GLY A 439 10.93 4.62 5.62
C GLY A 439 9.74 4.75 6.59
N LYS A 440 9.67 3.86 7.59
CA LYS A 440 8.56 3.79 8.56
C LYS A 440 8.82 4.70 9.77
N ILE A 441 7.79 5.29 10.37
CA ILE A 441 7.92 5.92 11.70
C ILE A 441 8.16 4.81 12.73
N GLU A 442 9.21 4.98 13.53
CA GLU A 442 9.61 4.05 14.59
C GLU A 442 9.58 4.76 15.94
N LEU A 443 8.97 4.10 16.92
CA LEU A 443 8.86 4.54 18.30
C LEU A 443 9.95 3.90 19.13
N ARG A 444 10.81 4.71 19.75
CA ARG A 444 11.94 4.20 20.54
C ARG A 444 11.53 3.89 21.97
N VAL A 445 11.62 2.62 22.34
CA VAL A 445 11.36 2.15 23.71
C VAL A 445 12.50 2.62 24.61
N LYS A 446 12.16 3.20 25.77
CA LYS A 446 13.15 3.67 26.74
C LYS A 446 13.91 2.49 27.33
N TRP A 447 15.21 2.67 27.51
CA TRP A 447 16.06 1.65 28.12
C TRP A 447 15.71 1.49 29.61
N LYS A 448 15.31 0.29 30.03
CA LYS A 448 15.21 -0.04 31.46
C LYS A 448 16.63 -0.03 32.04
N ARG A 449 16.92 0.97 32.87
CA ARG A 449 18.17 1.04 33.65
C ARG A 449 18.18 0.03 34.78
#